data_AF-A0A7S6S927-F1
#
_entry.id   AF-A0A7S6S927-F1
#
_cell.length_a   1.000
_cell.length_b   1.000
_cell.length_c   1.000
_cell.angle_alpha   90.00
_cell.angle_beta   90.00
_cell.angle_gamma   90.00
#
_symmetry.space_group_name_H-M   'P 1'
#
loop_
_entity.id
_entity.type
_entity.pdbx_description
1 polymer ?
#
loop_
_entity_poly.entity_id
_entity_poly.type
_entity_poly.pdbx_seq_one_letter_code
_entity_poly.pdbx_strand_id
1 'polypeptide(L)'
;MSSNVIFARQYAKLNFGECVSDLEHCKELANAGYYTEAFLAMWILVETISKKIQITYRCSMDAKKISDSLLAGPHMHKIVIEKNNLIIEINDTLFNKVKEIYGNKRESIFENIVISGLMLIEPTADKSQLKYLLASKIGEPPKGLTSKTTIRERRNQVIHNNSKITQDSFNSTINYFDYFFSLTIKAASVTNGTDDMAITANIDPIDT
;
A
#
# COMPACT_ATOMS: atom_id res chain seq x y z
N MET A 1 -21.94 4.58 1.05
CA MET A 1 -21.28 3.29 1.39
C MET A 1 -20.52 2.65 0.23
N SER A 2 -20.57 3.14 -1.02
CA SER A 2 -19.93 2.47 -2.19
C SER A 2 -18.45 2.79 -2.44
N SER A 3 -17.87 3.86 -1.86
CA SER A 3 -16.49 4.26 -2.18
C SER A 3 -15.42 3.32 -1.63
N ASN A 4 -15.61 2.80 -0.41
CA ASN A 4 -14.58 1.97 0.27
C ASN A 4 -14.31 0.65 -0.47
N VAL A 5 -15.34 0.09 -1.11
CA VAL A 5 -15.22 -1.18 -1.86
C VAL A 5 -14.34 -1.02 -3.11
N ILE A 6 -14.46 0.10 -3.81
CA ILE A 6 -13.66 0.38 -5.03
C ILE A 6 -12.18 0.56 -4.66
N PHE A 7 -11.88 1.31 -3.60
CA PHE A 7 -10.50 1.45 -3.13
C PHE A 7 -9.93 0.10 -2.69
N ALA A 8 -10.64 -0.64 -1.83
CA ALA A 8 -10.20 -1.96 -1.35
C ALA A 8 -9.85 -2.91 -2.50
N ARG A 9 -10.67 -2.96 -3.57
CA ARG A 9 -10.43 -3.81 -4.75
C ARG A 9 -9.19 -3.41 -5.56
N GLN A 10 -8.83 -2.12 -5.64
CA GLN A 10 -7.62 -1.68 -6.35
C GLN A 10 -6.34 -1.90 -5.53
N TYR A 11 -6.43 -1.77 -4.21
CA TYR A 11 -5.31 -2.08 -3.31
C TYR A 11 -5.08 -3.59 -3.17
N ALA A 12 -6.13 -4.40 -3.23
CA ALA A 12 -6.07 -5.87 -3.32
C ALA A 12 -5.22 -6.38 -4.50
N LYS A 13 -5.21 -5.65 -5.63
CA LYS A 13 -4.42 -6.00 -6.82
C LYS A 13 -2.93 -5.70 -6.67
N LEU A 14 -2.51 -5.04 -5.60
CA LEU A 14 -1.09 -4.83 -5.32
C LEU A 14 -0.51 -6.16 -4.80
N ASN A 15 0.00 -6.99 -5.71
CA ASN A 15 0.75 -8.18 -5.32
C ASN A 15 2.08 -7.75 -4.70
N PHE A 16 2.14 -7.78 -3.37
CA PHE A 16 3.35 -7.55 -2.58
C PHE A 16 4.01 -8.86 -2.13
N GLY A 17 3.58 -10.01 -2.66
CA GLY A 17 4.12 -11.33 -2.30
C GLY A 17 5.63 -11.44 -2.56
N GLU A 18 6.12 -10.83 -3.64
CA GLU A 18 7.56 -10.74 -3.94
C GLU A 18 8.34 -9.98 -2.86
N CYS A 19 7.70 -9.04 -2.14
CA CYS A 19 8.35 -8.28 -1.07
C CYS A 19 8.52 -9.10 0.22
N VAL A 20 7.90 -10.28 0.34
CA VAL A 20 8.02 -11.15 1.52
C VAL A 20 9.40 -11.80 1.55
N SER A 21 9.83 -12.42 0.45
CA SER A 21 11.16 -13.03 0.34
C SER A 21 12.27 -11.98 0.46
N ASP A 22 12.05 -10.78 -0.09
CA ASP A 22 13.02 -9.69 0.04
C ASP A 22 13.13 -9.21 1.50
N LEU A 23 12.03 -9.18 2.25
CA LEU A 23 12.04 -8.81 3.67
C LEU A 23 12.75 -9.87 4.53
N GLU A 24 12.53 -11.15 4.24
CA GLU A 24 13.25 -12.26 4.90
C GLU A 24 14.76 -12.14 4.65
N HIS A 25 15.17 -11.89 3.40
CA HIS A 25 16.56 -11.67 3.06
C HIS A 25 17.18 -10.46 3.79
N CYS A 26 16.43 -9.36 3.94
CA CYS A 26 16.88 -8.22 4.74
C CYS A 26 17.14 -8.61 6.21
N LYS A 27 16.33 -9.51 6.78
CA LYS A 27 16.50 -10.00 8.16
C LYS A 27 17.71 -10.93 8.28
N GLU A 28 17.97 -11.77 7.27
CA GLU A 28 19.19 -12.60 7.21
C GLU A 28 20.46 -11.75 7.20
N LEU A 29 20.49 -10.66 6.41
CA LEU A 29 21.62 -9.71 6.41
C LEU A 29 21.88 -9.13 7.80
N ALA A 30 20.81 -8.74 8.51
CA ALA A 30 20.94 -8.22 9.87
C ALA A 30 21.47 -9.29 10.85
N ASN A 31 20.98 -10.53 10.75
CA ASN A 31 21.45 -11.65 11.57
C ASN A 31 22.93 -11.98 11.33
N ALA A 32 23.42 -11.75 10.11
CA ALA A 32 24.84 -11.89 9.76
C ALA A 32 25.70 -10.66 10.14
N GLY A 33 25.11 -9.62 10.75
CA GLY A 33 25.82 -8.42 11.22
C GLY A 33 25.92 -7.27 10.21
N TYR A 34 25.30 -7.40 9.02
CA TYR A 34 25.27 -6.37 7.98
C TYR A 34 24.12 -5.37 8.20
N TYR A 35 24.14 -4.66 9.34
CA TYR A 35 23.03 -3.81 9.79
C TYR A 35 22.77 -2.59 8.89
N THR A 36 23.82 -2.04 8.26
CA THR A 36 23.67 -0.88 7.37
C THR A 36 23.02 -1.30 6.05
N GLU A 37 23.46 -2.42 5.50
CA GLU A 37 22.93 -3.03 4.29
C GLU A 37 21.49 -3.48 4.49
N ALA A 38 21.19 -4.16 5.60
CA ALA A 38 19.83 -4.56 5.97
C ALA A 38 18.90 -3.35 6.10
N PHE A 39 19.34 -2.28 6.78
CA PHE A 39 18.57 -1.05 6.92
C PHE A 39 18.25 -0.39 5.56
N LEU A 40 19.26 -0.29 4.69
CA LEU A 40 19.08 0.30 3.36
C LEU A 40 18.17 -0.56 2.47
N ALA A 41 18.31 -1.88 2.53
CA ALA A 41 17.47 -2.80 1.78
C ALA A 41 16.00 -2.72 2.23
N MET A 42 15.73 -2.71 3.54
CA MET A 42 14.39 -2.49 4.08
C MET A 42 13.82 -1.13 3.65
N TRP A 43 14.66 -0.07 3.66
CA TRP A 43 14.24 1.24 3.16
C TRP A 43 13.86 1.22 1.68
N ILE A 44 14.64 0.55 0.83
CA ILE A 44 14.36 0.43 -0.61
C ILE A 44 13.00 -0.25 -0.84
N LEU A 45 12.69 -1.29 -0.05
CA LEU A 45 11.39 -1.95 -0.10
C LEU A 45 10.26 -1.00 0.32
N VAL A 46 10.41 -0.29 1.44
CA VAL A 46 9.44 0.75 1.87
C VAL A 46 9.22 1.78 0.77
N GLU A 47 10.29 2.25 0.13
CA GLU A 47 10.22 3.25 -0.93
C GLU A 47 9.48 2.73 -2.17
N THR A 48 9.76 1.50 -2.58
CA THR A 48 9.10 0.84 -3.71
C THR A 48 7.61 0.65 -3.46
N ILE A 49 7.24 0.14 -2.29
CA ILE A 49 5.83 -0.07 -1.90
C ILE A 49 5.11 1.27 -1.73
N SER A 50 5.73 2.26 -1.10
CA SER A 50 5.16 3.60 -0.91
C SER A 50 4.81 4.27 -2.24
N LYS A 51 5.66 4.14 -3.26
CA LYS A 51 5.38 4.65 -4.61
C LYS A 51 4.18 3.94 -5.24
N LYS A 52 4.10 2.61 -5.13
CA LYS A 52 2.93 1.84 -5.61
C LYS A 52 1.64 2.31 -4.93
N ILE A 53 1.64 2.47 -3.61
CA ILE A 53 0.49 2.98 -2.83
C ILE A 53 0.11 4.39 -3.27
N GLN A 54 1.08 5.30 -3.39
CA GLN A 54 0.83 6.68 -3.80
C GLN A 54 0.18 6.76 -5.19
N ILE A 55 0.69 5.99 -6.15
CA ILE A 55 0.13 5.92 -7.51
C ILE A 55 -1.30 5.40 -7.43
N THR A 56 -1.53 4.27 -6.77
CA THR A 56 -2.87 3.68 -6.61
C THR A 56 -3.86 4.65 -5.95
N TYR A 57 -3.43 5.36 -4.91
CA TYR A 57 -4.25 6.37 -4.22
C TYR A 57 -4.68 7.48 -5.18
N ARG A 58 -3.72 8.10 -5.88
CA ARG A 58 -3.99 9.19 -6.82
C ARG A 58 -4.88 8.74 -7.96
N CYS A 59 -4.58 7.59 -8.55
CA CYS A 59 -5.39 7.01 -9.63
C CYS A 59 -6.83 6.79 -9.18
N SER A 60 -7.03 6.28 -7.96
CA SER A 60 -8.36 6.02 -7.42
C SER A 60 -9.12 7.32 -7.10
N MET A 61 -8.43 8.35 -6.60
CA MET A 61 -9.01 9.68 -6.36
C MET A 61 -9.40 10.39 -7.66
N ASP A 62 -8.54 10.34 -8.68
CA ASP A 62 -8.80 10.97 -9.97
C ASP A 62 -9.88 10.21 -10.75
N ALA A 63 -9.87 8.87 -10.74
CA ALA A 63 -10.95 8.06 -11.30
C ALA A 63 -12.29 8.35 -10.62
N LYS A 64 -12.31 8.53 -9.29
CA LYS A 64 -13.52 8.96 -8.57
C LYS A 64 -13.99 10.34 -9.01
N LYS A 65 -13.11 11.34 -9.07
CA LYS A 65 -13.47 12.70 -9.53
C LYS A 65 -14.02 12.69 -10.96
N ILE A 66 -13.41 11.92 -11.85
CA ILE A 66 -13.87 11.76 -13.24
C ILE A 66 -15.25 11.10 -13.24
N SER A 67 -15.45 10.04 -12.46
CA SER A 67 -16.76 9.39 -12.32
C SER A 67 -17.82 10.35 -11.78
N ASP A 68 -17.55 11.04 -10.67
CA ASP A 68 -18.45 12.01 -10.05
C ASP A 68 -18.77 13.17 -11.02
N SER A 69 -17.78 13.64 -11.80
CA SER A 69 -17.96 14.69 -12.82
C SER A 69 -18.75 14.22 -14.04
N LEU A 70 -18.61 12.95 -14.44
CA LEU A 70 -19.37 12.36 -15.56
C LEU A 70 -20.81 12.03 -15.16
N LEU A 71 -21.03 11.67 -13.89
CA LEU A 71 -22.35 11.43 -13.30
C LEU A 71 -23.15 12.72 -13.06
N ALA A 72 -22.52 13.89 -13.13
CA ALA A 72 -23.18 15.20 -13.05
C ALA A 72 -23.75 15.70 -14.39
N GLY A 73 -23.57 14.96 -15.50
CA GLY A 73 -24.15 15.27 -16.81
C GLY A 73 -25.45 14.48 -17.11
N PRO A 74 -26.40 15.02 -17.89
CA PRO A 74 -27.69 14.37 -18.18
C PRO A 74 -27.61 13.15 -19.13
N HIS A 75 -26.42 12.67 -19.48
CA HIS A 75 -26.22 11.55 -20.40
C HIS A 75 -25.37 10.45 -19.75
N MET A 76 -26.03 9.62 -18.93
CA MET A 76 -25.45 8.34 -18.51
C MET A 76 -25.30 7.42 -19.72
N HIS A 77 -24.06 7.15 -20.12
CA HIS A 77 -23.74 5.90 -20.80
C HIS A 77 -23.38 4.85 -19.74
N LYS A 78 -24.42 4.29 -19.11
CA LYS A 78 -24.35 2.92 -18.62
C LYS A 78 -24.41 2.02 -19.86
N ILE A 79 -23.27 1.49 -20.28
CA ILE A 79 -23.26 0.41 -21.27
C ILE A 79 -23.14 -0.89 -20.48
N VAL A 80 -24.25 -1.60 -20.36
CA VAL A 80 -24.30 -2.98 -19.88
C VAL A 80 -24.25 -3.86 -21.12
N ILE A 81 -23.17 -4.62 -21.30
CA ILE A 81 -23.13 -5.67 -22.31
C ILE A 81 -23.25 -7.00 -21.57
N GLU A 82 -24.36 -7.68 -21.78
CA GLU A 82 -24.62 -9.01 -21.25
C GLU A 82 -24.42 -10.03 -22.38
N LYS A 83 -23.49 -10.96 -22.19
CA LYS A 83 -23.28 -12.09 -23.11
C LYS A 83 -22.96 -13.34 -22.30
N ASN A 84 -23.78 -14.38 -22.46
CA ASN A 84 -23.61 -15.69 -21.82
C ASN A 84 -23.51 -15.64 -20.28
N ASN A 85 -24.41 -14.92 -19.60
CA ASN A 85 -24.48 -14.79 -18.13
C ASN A 85 -23.22 -14.23 -17.46
N LEU A 86 -22.38 -13.51 -18.21
CA LEU A 86 -21.21 -12.80 -17.69
C LEU A 86 -21.48 -11.29 -17.70
N ILE A 87 -21.35 -10.67 -16.52
CA ILE A 87 -21.45 -9.22 -16.32
C ILE A 87 -20.04 -8.64 -16.36
N ILE A 88 -19.77 -7.70 -17.28
CA ILE A 88 -18.50 -6.96 -17.32
C ILE A 88 -18.74 -5.53 -16.83
N GLU A 89 -18.16 -5.19 -15.68
CA GLU A 89 -18.16 -3.83 -15.11
C GLU A 89 -16.97 -3.01 -15.58
N ILE A 90 -17.23 -1.89 -16.25
CA ILE A 90 -16.19 -0.96 -16.70
C ILE A 90 -15.97 0.13 -15.64
N ASN A 91 -15.13 -0.18 -14.66
CA ASN A 91 -14.49 0.81 -13.76
C ASN A 91 -12.94 0.78 -13.85
N ASP A 92 -12.38 -0.26 -14.47
CA ASP A 92 -10.92 -0.48 -14.55
C ASP A 92 -10.22 0.32 -15.67
N THR A 93 -10.92 0.67 -16.76
CA THR A 93 -10.28 1.34 -17.92
C THR A 93 -9.77 2.75 -17.60
N LEU A 94 -10.51 3.51 -16.78
CA LEU A 94 -10.08 4.84 -16.35
C LEU A 94 -8.90 4.75 -15.38
N PHE A 95 -8.93 3.81 -14.43
CA PHE A 95 -7.84 3.58 -13.50
C PHE A 95 -6.54 3.21 -14.25
N ASN A 96 -6.60 2.30 -15.22
CA ASN A 96 -5.43 1.89 -16.01
C ASN A 96 -4.84 3.04 -16.84
N LYS A 97 -5.68 3.86 -17.48
CA LYS A 97 -5.23 5.07 -18.20
C LYS A 97 -4.54 6.06 -17.27
N VAL A 98 -5.10 6.29 -16.07
CA VAL A 98 -4.50 7.19 -15.09
C VAL A 98 -3.18 6.61 -14.54
N LYS A 99 -3.12 5.29 -14.34
CA LYS A 99 -1.91 4.58 -13.92
C LYS A 99 -0.79 4.69 -14.94
N GLU A 100 -1.07 4.65 -16.24
CA GLU A 100 -0.08 4.87 -17.30
C GLU A 100 0.53 6.29 -17.25
N ILE A 101 -0.30 7.30 -16.93
CA ILE A 101 0.15 8.71 -16.80
C ILE A 101 1.10 8.89 -15.60
N TYR A 102 0.83 8.20 -14.49
CA TYR A 102 1.63 8.31 -13.26
C TYR A 102 2.79 7.31 -13.18
N GLY A 103 2.72 6.16 -13.87
CA GLY A 103 3.67 5.05 -13.78
C GLY A 103 5.07 5.34 -14.31
N ASN A 104 5.23 6.34 -15.17
CA ASN A 104 6.52 6.68 -15.79
C ASN A 104 7.33 7.76 -15.06
N LYS A 105 6.85 8.28 -13.93
CA LYS A 105 7.54 9.37 -13.22
C LYS A 105 8.40 8.82 -12.08
N ARG A 106 9.66 9.29 -11.99
CA ARG A 106 10.47 9.21 -10.77
C ARG A 106 9.83 10.12 -9.71
N GLU A 107 8.73 9.66 -9.10
CA GLU A 107 8.00 10.47 -8.12
C GLU A 107 8.69 10.42 -6.75
N SER A 108 8.83 11.58 -6.14
CA SER A 108 9.11 11.71 -4.72
C SER A 108 7.97 11.10 -3.90
N ILE A 109 8.31 10.48 -2.77
CA ILE A 109 7.33 9.98 -1.80
C ILE A 109 6.75 11.14 -1.01
N PHE A 110 5.44 11.33 -1.12
CA PHE A 110 4.66 12.23 -0.29
C PHE A 110 4.00 11.44 0.85
N GLU A 111 4.59 11.51 2.04
CA GLU A 111 4.19 10.72 3.22
C GLU A 111 2.69 10.75 3.51
N ASN A 112 2.05 11.92 3.44
CA ASN A 112 0.62 12.06 3.75
C ASN A 112 -0.26 11.30 2.76
N ILE A 113 0.16 11.17 1.50
CA ILE A 113 -0.56 10.40 0.48
C ILE A 113 -0.43 8.91 0.75
N VAL A 114 0.79 8.45 1.08
CA VAL A 114 1.04 7.05 1.43
C VAL A 114 0.26 6.64 2.67
N ILE A 115 0.30 7.47 3.73
CA ILE A 115 -0.46 7.22 4.97
C ILE A 115 -1.96 7.18 4.68
N SER A 116 -2.48 8.10 3.86
CA SER A 116 -3.90 8.09 3.48
C SER A 116 -4.26 6.81 2.72
N GLY A 117 -3.40 6.34 1.82
CA GLY A 117 -3.57 5.07 1.13
C GLY A 117 -3.56 3.86 2.05
N LEU A 118 -2.59 3.79 2.97
CA LEU A 118 -2.52 2.72 3.99
C LEU A 118 -3.75 2.69 4.89
N MET A 119 -4.30 3.85 5.24
CA MET A 119 -5.52 3.93 6.06
C MET A 119 -6.80 3.53 5.31
N LEU A 120 -6.79 3.49 3.98
CA LEU A 120 -7.88 2.87 3.22
C LEU A 120 -7.84 1.34 3.32
N ILE A 121 -6.65 0.77 3.58
CA ILE A 121 -6.43 -0.66 3.78
C ILE A 121 -6.71 -1.03 5.25
N GLU A 122 -6.10 -0.31 6.19
CA GLU A 122 -6.24 -0.51 7.63
C GLU A 122 -6.59 0.83 8.30
N PRO A 123 -7.89 1.12 8.51
CA PRO A 123 -8.33 2.40 9.07
C PRO A 123 -7.79 2.71 10.46
N THR A 124 -7.38 1.68 11.22
CA THR A 124 -6.83 1.84 12.57
C THR A 124 -5.32 2.07 12.60
N ALA A 125 -4.68 2.23 11.43
CA ALA A 125 -3.23 2.40 11.33
C ALA A 125 -2.72 3.63 12.13
N ASP A 126 -1.63 3.42 12.87
CA ASP A 126 -0.94 4.41 13.69
C ASP A 126 -0.18 5.40 12.79
N LYS A 127 -0.80 6.56 12.57
CA LYS A 127 -0.23 7.66 11.80
C LYS A 127 1.12 8.13 12.34
N SER A 128 1.34 8.08 13.65
CA SER A 128 2.57 8.58 14.28
C SER A 128 3.76 7.70 13.92
N GLN A 129 3.58 6.38 14.02
CA GLN A 129 4.60 5.41 13.60
C GLN A 129 4.91 5.51 12.11
N LEU A 130 3.88 5.60 11.27
CA LEU A 130 4.07 5.74 9.82
C LEU A 130 4.77 7.06 9.44
N LYS A 131 4.46 8.16 10.13
CA LYS A 131 5.18 9.44 9.95
C LYS A 131 6.64 9.32 10.37
N TYR A 132 6.92 8.66 11.49
CA TYR A 132 8.31 8.49 11.96
C TYR A 132 9.15 7.68 10.96
N LEU A 133 8.53 6.76 10.23
CA LEU A 133 9.17 6.03 9.13
C LEU A 133 9.36 6.91 7.88
N LEU A 134 8.28 7.49 7.35
CA LEU A 134 8.23 8.04 6.00
C LEU A 134 8.59 9.53 5.89
N ALA A 135 8.43 10.30 6.97
CA ALA A 135 8.60 11.75 6.93
C ALA A 135 10.07 12.16 6.97
N SER A 136 10.41 13.24 6.26
CA SER A 136 11.75 13.85 6.37
C SER A 136 11.93 14.56 7.71
N LYS A 137 10.86 15.10 8.29
CA LYS A 137 10.85 15.78 9.59
C LYS A 137 9.51 15.56 10.30
N ILE A 138 9.55 15.57 11.62
CA ILE A 138 8.36 15.44 12.48
C ILE A 138 8.33 16.55 13.54
N GLY A 139 7.12 16.97 13.92
CA GLY A 139 6.92 17.94 15.00
C GLY A 139 7.24 17.34 16.37
N GLU A 140 6.80 16.11 16.60
CA GLU A 140 6.93 15.39 17.86
C GLU A 140 7.33 13.92 17.61
N PRO A 141 8.22 13.35 18.43
CA PRO A 141 8.58 11.94 18.35
C PRO A 141 7.43 11.03 18.77
N PRO A 142 7.37 9.78 18.28
CA PRO A 142 6.48 8.77 18.81
C PRO A 142 6.64 8.61 20.32
N LYS A 143 5.57 8.17 21.00
CA LYS A 143 5.61 7.91 22.45
C LYS A 143 6.78 7.00 22.80
N GLY A 144 7.58 7.41 23.79
CA GLY A 144 8.74 6.66 24.27
C GLY A 144 10.06 7.00 23.58
N LEU A 145 10.07 7.88 22.57
CA LEU A 145 11.29 8.40 21.95
C LEU A 145 11.52 9.87 22.30
N THR A 146 12.78 10.24 22.48
CA THR A 146 13.20 11.64 22.72
C THR A 146 13.69 12.33 21.44
N SER A 147 14.14 11.54 20.45
CA SER A 147 14.71 12.07 19.22
C SER A 147 13.68 12.29 18.11
N LYS A 148 13.74 13.47 17.48
CA LYS A 148 12.95 13.82 16.29
C LYS A 148 13.57 13.31 14.98
N THR A 149 14.76 12.71 15.01
CA THR A 149 15.39 12.14 13.82
C THR A 149 14.55 10.96 13.33
N THR A 150 13.92 11.13 12.17
CA THR A 150 13.11 10.08 11.53
C THR A 150 13.97 9.01 10.91
N ILE A 151 13.37 7.88 10.55
CA ILE A 151 14.07 6.79 9.87
C ILE A 151 14.52 7.23 8.46
N ARG A 152 13.68 8.00 7.74
CA ARG A 152 14.06 8.62 6.47
C ARG A 152 15.28 9.54 6.61
N GLU A 153 15.34 10.31 7.68
CA GLU A 153 16.49 11.20 7.92
C GLU A 153 17.76 10.41 8.26
N ARG A 154 17.66 9.33 9.05
CA ARG A 154 18.79 8.40 9.25
C ARG A 154 19.26 7.80 7.93
N ARG A 155 18.33 7.41 7.05
CA ARG A 155 18.66 6.96 5.69
C ARG A 155 19.44 8.01 4.91
N ASN A 156 19.01 9.28 4.96
CA ASN A 156 19.71 10.37 4.27
C ASN A 156 21.14 10.53 4.81
N GLN A 157 21.34 10.41 6.13
CA GLN A 157 22.67 10.47 6.74
C GLN A 157 23.58 9.31 6.29
N VAL A 158 23.04 8.08 6.17
CA VAL A 158 23.80 6.94 5.64
C VAL A 158 24.23 7.18 4.19
N ILE A 159 23.32 7.61 3.32
CA ILE A 159 23.60 7.80 1.89
C ILE A 159 24.51 9.00 1.62
N HIS A 160 24.28 10.14 2.29
CA HIS A 160 24.95 11.39 1.94
C HIS A 160 26.17 11.70 2.80
N ASN A 161 26.22 11.16 4.02
CA ASN A 161 27.28 11.45 4.98
C ASN A 161 28.11 10.20 5.34
N ASN A 162 27.95 9.09 4.59
CA ASN A 162 28.62 7.81 4.84
C ASN A 162 28.49 7.31 6.30
N SER A 163 27.38 7.65 6.96
CA SER A 163 27.10 7.19 8.32
C SER A 163 26.81 5.68 8.33
N LYS A 164 27.14 4.99 9.43
CA LYS A 164 26.85 3.57 9.62
C LYS A 164 25.66 3.38 10.56
N ILE A 165 24.88 2.32 10.31
CA ILE A 165 23.85 1.84 11.22
C ILE A 165 24.48 0.79 12.14
N THR A 166 24.45 1.05 13.44
CA THR A 166 24.82 0.08 14.47
C THR A 166 23.70 -0.92 14.72
N GLN A 167 24.02 -2.04 15.38
CA GLN A 167 23.02 -3.02 15.82
C GLN A 167 21.92 -2.37 16.67
N ASP A 168 22.27 -1.52 17.65
CA ASP A 168 21.29 -0.84 18.50
C ASP A 168 20.38 0.09 17.69
N SER A 169 20.95 0.84 16.73
CA SER A 169 20.17 1.69 15.84
C SER A 169 19.22 0.87 14.97
N PHE A 170 19.69 -0.26 14.42
CA PHE A 170 18.86 -1.17 13.65
C PHE A 170 17.71 -1.74 14.48
N ASN A 171 18.01 -2.30 15.66
CA ASN A 171 17.01 -2.84 16.59
C ASN A 171 16.00 -1.78 17.03
N SER A 172 16.41 -0.52 17.16
CA SER A 172 15.50 0.59 17.48
C SER A 172 14.56 0.98 16.34
N THR A 173 14.85 0.58 15.10
CA THR A 173 14.10 0.98 13.90
C THR A 173 13.32 -0.15 13.25
N ILE A 174 13.73 -1.41 13.46
CA ILE A 174 13.13 -2.59 12.81
C ILE A 174 11.61 -2.68 13.02
N ASN A 175 11.12 -2.36 14.21
CA ASN A 175 9.70 -2.41 14.52
C ASN A 175 8.84 -1.48 13.64
N TYR A 176 9.40 -0.36 13.16
CA TYR A 176 8.68 0.55 12.26
C TYR A 176 8.62 0.01 10.83
N PHE A 177 9.69 -0.66 10.40
CA PHE A 177 9.70 -1.39 9.13
C PHE A 177 8.69 -2.53 9.16
N ASP A 178 8.77 -3.40 10.18
CA ASP A 178 7.85 -4.51 10.37
C ASP A 178 6.40 -4.03 10.46
N TYR A 179 6.14 -2.92 11.16
CA TYR A 179 4.82 -2.31 11.20
C TYR A 179 4.30 -1.94 9.81
N PHE A 180 5.10 -1.22 9.02
CA PHE A 180 4.73 -0.85 7.64
C PHE A 180 4.47 -2.08 6.76
N PHE A 181 5.33 -3.10 6.85
CA PHE A 181 5.16 -4.33 6.08
C PHE A 181 3.94 -5.13 6.55
N SER A 182 3.61 -5.12 7.84
CA SER A 182 2.41 -5.78 8.35
C SER A 182 1.12 -5.20 7.75
N LEU A 183 1.09 -3.90 7.44
CA LEU A 183 -0.08 -3.25 6.82
C LEU A 183 -0.19 -3.58 5.32
N THR A 184 0.92 -3.89 4.66
CA THR A 184 0.97 -4.06 3.20
C THR A 184 0.96 -5.52 2.77
N ILE A 185 1.62 -6.40 3.52
CA ILE A 185 1.69 -7.85 3.26
C ILE A 185 0.44 -8.58 3.79
N LYS A 186 -0.13 -8.16 4.92
CA LYS A 186 -1.40 -8.73 5.44
C LYS A 186 -2.61 -8.37 4.57
N ALA A 187 -2.53 -7.29 3.80
CA ALA A 187 -3.55 -6.92 2.82
C ALA A 187 -3.60 -7.88 1.61
N ALA A 188 -2.49 -8.56 1.30
CA ALA A 188 -2.42 -9.52 0.19
C ALA A 188 -2.96 -10.92 0.54
N SER A 189 -3.05 -11.27 1.83
CA SER A 189 -3.59 -12.58 2.27
C SER A 189 -5.11 -12.58 2.46
N VAL A 190 -5.74 -11.43 2.68
CA VAL A 190 -7.21 -11.31 2.76
C VAL A 190 -7.88 -11.52 1.40
N THR A 191 -7.17 -11.30 0.30
CA THR A 191 -7.70 -11.44 -1.06
C THR A 191 -7.56 -12.82 -1.68
N ASN A 192 -6.75 -13.69 -1.08
CA ASN A 192 -6.60 -15.08 -1.52
C ASN A 192 -7.46 -16.07 -0.70
N GLY A 193 -8.26 -15.58 0.26
CA GLY A 193 -9.00 -16.41 1.22
C GLY A 193 -10.53 -16.39 1.07
N THR A 194 -11.09 -15.69 0.06
CA THR A 194 -12.55 -15.60 -0.12
C THR A 194 -13.10 -16.30 -1.36
N ASP A 195 -12.25 -17.00 -2.13
CA ASP A 195 -12.71 -17.77 -3.31
C ASP A 195 -13.18 -19.20 -2.97
N ASP A 196 -13.08 -19.64 -1.71
CA ASP A 196 -13.38 -21.03 -1.29
C ASP A 196 -14.60 -21.22 -0.37
N MET A 197 -15.56 -20.28 -0.35
CA MET A 197 -16.89 -20.59 0.16
C MET A 197 -17.78 -21.13 -0.95
N ALA A 198 -17.71 -22.45 -1.12
CA ALA A 198 -18.66 -23.23 -1.88
C ALA A 198 -20.10 -22.87 -1.46
N ILE A 199 -20.82 -22.19 -2.36
CA ILE A 199 -22.27 -22.06 -2.30
C ILE A 199 -22.84 -23.45 -2.59
N THR A 200 -23.18 -24.18 -1.54
CA THR A 200 -24.07 -25.34 -1.65
C THR A 200 -25.45 -24.81 -2.00
N ALA A 201 -25.83 -24.93 -3.28
CA ALA A 201 -27.18 -24.67 -3.73
C ALA A 201 -28.10 -25.75 -3.15
N ASN A 202 -28.94 -25.37 -2.18
CA ASN A 202 -30.14 -26.13 -1.87
C ASN A 202 -31.10 -25.98 -3.06
N ILE A 203 -31.24 -27.06 -3.84
CA ILE A 203 -32.28 -27.19 -4.85
C ILE A 203 -33.41 -27.95 -4.16
N ASP A 204 -34.47 -27.23 -3.78
CA ASP A 204 -35.72 -27.87 -3.38
C ASP A 204 -36.31 -28.61 -4.60
N PRO A 205 -36.74 -29.87 -4.45
CA PRO A 205 -37.38 -30.60 -5.54
C PRO A 205 -38.75 -30.00 -5.82
N ILE A 206 -39.00 -29.69 -7.09
CA ILE A 206 -40.33 -29.32 -7.59
C ILE A 206 -41.18 -30.60 -7.59
N ASP A 207 -42.24 -30.60 -6.78
CA ASP A 207 -43.27 -31.65 -6.75
C ASP A 207 -43.88 -31.86 -8.16
N THR A 208 -44.03 -33.12 -8.55
CA THR A 208 -44.84 -33.57 -9.70
C THR A 208 -46.02 -34.39 -9.20
#